data_AF-A0A934AMC7-F1
#
_entry.id   AF-A0A934AMC7-F1
#
_cell.length_a   1.000
_cell.length_b   1.000
_cell.length_c   1.000
_cell.angle_alpha   90.00
_cell.angle_beta   90.00
_cell.angle_gamma   90.00
#
_symmetry.space_group_name_H-M   'P 1'
#
loop_
_entity.id
_entity.type
_entity.pdbx_description
1 polymer ?
#
loop_
_entity_poly.entity_id
_entity_poly.type
_entity_poly.pdbx_seq_one_letter_code
_entity_poly.pdbx_strand_id
1 'polypeptide(L)'
;MPGRPRDPEGPQPPRHAPCRAPPGQGLGHQGGLPDPLHLRPAGRGSRGQAPRGLPLPRGPRDGRAGRVLQARPHPARRGRPGRGRGDPLTADRKLGLIAGSGDFPLLFAKEARRQNVSVLALALDGVTDRSLSTLVDEVRFFKLGQIDAPIKAFKSAGITQAVMAGKVQHSSLFSGFLPDWRAVKLLARLQDRRTDTILKAVADEFAKDGIELLSSATFLAHLLCEPGVLTKRRPDAAQKADFGLGWRAAKAVAGFDIGQTVAVLDGAVIAVEAMEGTDACVRRARSLLDGQGTKRPLVVVKVAKPRQDLRFDLPVLGLESLRVFAEANVGAAAIEAGSTLIFDKDAFLKQADEQGLALAALRNDGTF
;
A
#
# COMPACT_ATOMS: atom_id res chain seq x y z
N MET A 1 -28.22 34.29 71.18
CA MET A 1 -28.70 34.07 69.78
C MET A 1 -27.50 33.65 68.94
N PRO A 2 -27.66 32.66 68.05
CA PRO A 2 -26.66 31.65 67.71
C PRO A 2 -25.88 31.94 66.43
N GLY A 3 -24.78 31.20 66.27
CA GLY A 3 -23.85 31.28 65.14
C GLY A 3 -24.45 30.84 63.80
N ARG A 4 -23.84 31.34 62.72
CA ARG A 4 -24.14 30.93 61.34
C ARG A 4 -23.33 29.69 60.93
N PRO A 5 -23.87 28.82 60.06
CA PRO A 5 -23.27 27.55 59.70
C PRO A 5 -22.15 27.72 58.66
N ARG A 6 -21.17 26.81 58.68
CA ARG A 6 -20.18 26.62 57.61
C ARG A 6 -20.77 25.69 56.55
N ASP A 7 -20.58 26.03 55.28
CA ASP A 7 -20.94 25.19 54.14
C ASP A 7 -20.07 23.91 54.06
N PRO A 8 -20.60 22.78 53.54
CA PRO A 8 -19.88 21.53 53.45
C PRO A 8 -18.89 21.52 52.28
N GLU A 9 -17.65 21.10 52.55
CA GLU A 9 -16.61 20.83 51.55
C GLU A 9 -17.06 19.71 50.59
N GLY A 10 -16.96 19.97 49.28
CA GLY A 10 -17.19 18.98 48.23
C GLY A 10 -16.07 17.93 48.15
N PRO A 11 -16.32 16.78 47.50
CA PRO A 11 -15.42 15.62 47.54
C PRO A 11 -14.13 15.87 46.75
N GLN A 12 -12.99 15.60 47.40
CA GLN A 12 -11.66 15.61 46.78
C GLN A 12 -11.48 14.44 45.79
N PRO A 13 -10.74 14.62 44.68
CA PRO A 13 -10.41 13.55 43.75
C PRO A 13 -9.38 12.56 44.34
N PRO A 14 -9.41 11.27 43.94
CA PRO A 14 -8.56 10.24 44.52
C PRO A 14 -7.08 10.46 44.15
N ARG A 15 -6.22 10.43 45.19
CA ARG A 15 -4.76 10.42 45.04
C ARG A 15 -4.30 9.02 44.63
N HIS A 16 -3.60 8.91 43.50
CA HIS A 16 -2.95 7.66 43.08
C HIS A 16 -1.83 7.29 44.07
N ALA A 17 -1.95 6.10 44.67
CA ALA A 17 -0.89 5.49 45.46
C ALA A 17 0.16 4.83 44.55
N PRO A 18 1.46 4.84 44.92
CA PRO A 18 2.51 4.17 44.15
C PRO A 18 2.42 2.64 44.29
N CYS A 19 2.48 1.93 43.16
CA CYS A 19 2.56 0.48 43.09
C CYS A 19 3.77 -0.05 43.87
N ARG A 20 3.52 -0.82 44.93
CA ARG A 20 4.52 -1.67 45.60
C ARG A 20 4.67 -2.97 44.82
N ALA A 21 5.92 -3.35 44.53
CA ALA A 21 6.28 -4.68 44.03
C ALA A 21 6.08 -5.74 45.13
N PRO A 22 5.67 -6.98 44.79
CA PRO A 22 5.58 -8.06 45.76
C PRO A 22 6.98 -8.60 46.17
N PRO A 23 7.13 -9.13 47.39
CA PRO A 23 8.41 -9.60 47.92
C PRO A 23 8.86 -10.93 47.30
N GLY A 24 10.17 -11.10 47.20
CA GLY A 24 10.82 -12.29 46.66
C GLY A 24 10.66 -13.52 47.54
N GLN A 25 10.62 -14.69 46.89
CA GLN A 25 11.02 -15.96 47.48
C GLN A 25 12.38 -16.32 46.89
N GLY A 26 13.38 -16.43 47.78
CA GLY A 26 14.70 -16.93 47.43
C GLY A 26 14.70 -18.45 47.40
N LEU A 27 15.38 -19.01 46.40
CA LEU A 27 16.08 -20.28 46.52
C LEU A 27 17.44 -20.08 45.84
N GLY A 28 18.50 -20.13 46.65
CA GLY A 28 19.86 -20.11 46.15
C GLY A 28 20.22 -21.45 45.51
N HIS A 29 21.03 -21.41 44.46
CA HIS A 29 22.10 -22.37 44.31
C HIS A 29 23.25 -21.76 43.50
N GLN A 30 24.44 -22.05 44.02
CA GLN A 30 25.76 -21.67 43.55
C GLN A 30 26.06 -22.24 42.16
N GLY A 31 26.87 -21.54 41.37
CA GLY A 31 27.46 -22.07 40.14
C GLY A 31 28.09 -20.95 39.31
N GLY A 32 29.41 -20.99 39.17
CA GLY A 32 30.23 -19.89 38.66
C GLY A 32 30.07 -19.59 37.17
N LEU A 33 30.42 -18.36 36.83
CA LEU A 33 30.64 -17.88 35.47
C LEU A 33 31.88 -18.56 34.86
N PRO A 34 31.84 -19.00 33.58
CA PRO A 34 33.06 -19.16 32.81
C PRO A 34 33.34 -17.91 31.97
N ASP A 35 34.59 -17.48 32.05
CA ASP A 35 35.24 -16.41 31.28
C ASP A 35 35.20 -16.64 29.75
N PRO A 36 35.37 -15.57 28.94
CA PRO A 36 35.25 -15.63 27.49
C PRO A 36 36.52 -16.20 26.83
N LEU A 37 36.33 -17.23 26.00
CA LEU A 37 37.41 -17.86 25.23
C LEU A 37 37.95 -16.93 24.13
N HIS A 38 39.24 -16.62 24.27
CA HIS A 38 40.14 -16.11 23.24
C HIS A 38 40.17 -17.02 22.00
N LEU A 39 39.83 -16.47 20.83
CA LEU A 39 40.18 -17.05 19.53
C LEU A 39 41.60 -16.61 19.15
N ARG A 40 42.53 -17.58 19.10
CA ARG A 40 43.83 -17.46 18.41
C ARG A 40 43.78 -18.20 17.06
N PRO A 41 44.55 -17.75 16.05
CA PRO A 41 44.41 -18.23 14.67
C PRO A 41 45.21 -19.52 14.43
N ALA A 42 44.60 -20.50 13.76
CA ALA A 42 45.29 -21.67 13.24
C ALA A 42 45.63 -21.48 11.76
N GLY A 43 46.91 -21.67 11.42
CA GLY A 43 47.46 -21.44 10.10
C GLY A 43 47.34 -22.61 9.12
N ARG A 44 47.69 -22.26 7.88
CA ARG A 44 48.25 -23.04 6.76
C ARG A 44 47.86 -24.53 6.61
N GLY A 45 47.20 -24.79 5.47
CA GLY A 45 47.70 -25.79 4.53
C GLY A 45 46.66 -26.79 4.03
N SER A 46 46.24 -26.65 2.77
CA SER A 46 46.37 -27.72 1.76
C SER A 46 45.72 -27.28 0.44
N ARG A 47 46.43 -27.57 -0.65
CA ARG A 47 46.04 -27.32 -2.03
C ARG A 47 44.86 -28.21 -2.40
N GLY A 48 43.77 -27.60 -2.86
CA GLY A 48 42.63 -28.27 -3.50
C GLY A 48 42.25 -27.54 -4.77
N GLN A 49 42.11 -28.29 -5.86
CA GLN A 49 42.08 -27.84 -7.25
C GLN A 49 40.86 -27.00 -7.62
N ALA A 50 41.07 -26.03 -8.53
CA ALA A 50 40.03 -25.20 -9.12
C ALA A 50 39.10 -26.01 -10.06
N PRO A 51 37.78 -25.81 -10.03
CA PRO A 51 36.88 -26.47 -10.97
C PRO A 51 36.97 -25.82 -12.36
N ARG A 52 37.12 -26.68 -13.37
CA ARG A 52 37.23 -26.39 -14.80
C ARG A 52 35.97 -25.69 -15.34
N GLY A 53 36.18 -24.64 -16.13
CA GLY A 53 35.13 -23.91 -16.84
C GLY A 53 34.43 -24.75 -17.90
N LEU A 54 33.11 -24.55 -18.01
CA LEU A 54 32.25 -25.08 -19.06
C LEU A 54 32.42 -24.25 -20.35
N PRO A 55 32.43 -24.86 -21.55
CA PRO A 55 32.58 -24.11 -22.80
C PRO A 55 31.25 -23.54 -23.29
N LEU A 56 31.28 -22.27 -23.72
CA LEU A 56 30.20 -21.59 -24.43
C LEU A 56 30.11 -22.08 -25.90
N PRO A 57 28.92 -22.27 -26.48
CA PRO A 57 28.79 -22.65 -27.88
C PRO A 57 29.05 -21.45 -28.82
N ARG A 58 29.89 -21.70 -29.84
CA ARG A 58 30.17 -20.78 -30.95
C ARG A 58 29.02 -20.83 -31.96
N GLY A 59 28.43 -19.68 -32.27
CA GLY A 59 27.50 -19.53 -33.40
C GLY A 59 28.25 -19.48 -34.74
N PRO A 60 27.64 -19.95 -35.84
CA PRO A 60 28.27 -19.91 -37.15
C PRO A 60 28.22 -18.49 -37.74
N ARG A 61 29.39 -18.03 -38.21
CA ARG A 61 29.51 -16.98 -39.21
C ARG A 61 29.39 -17.63 -40.58
N ASP A 62 28.53 -17.10 -41.44
CA ASP A 62 28.77 -17.09 -42.88
C ASP A 62 28.01 -15.91 -43.50
N GLY A 63 28.77 -15.07 -44.20
CA GLY A 63 28.25 -13.97 -45.00
C GLY A 63 28.05 -14.41 -46.44
N ARG A 64 27.00 -13.89 -47.09
CA ARG A 64 26.99 -13.69 -48.54
C ARG A 64 26.25 -12.39 -48.87
N ALA A 65 26.96 -11.56 -49.61
CA ALA A 65 26.49 -10.34 -50.24
C ALA A 65 25.39 -10.63 -51.27
N GLY A 66 24.40 -9.74 -51.35
CA GLY A 66 23.31 -9.83 -52.32
C GLY A 66 22.62 -8.48 -52.54
N ARG A 67 23.14 -7.72 -53.52
CA ARG A 67 22.52 -6.68 -54.34
C ARG A 67 21.43 -5.77 -53.75
N VAL A 68 21.80 -4.49 -53.71
CA VAL A 68 20.94 -3.31 -53.78
C VAL A 68 20.03 -3.37 -55.01
N LEU A 69 18.72 -3.27 -54.80
CA LEU A 69 17.73 -2.92 -55.82
C LEU A 69 16.89 -1.77 -55.27
N GLN A 70 17.12 -0.57 -55.82
CA GLN A 70 16.32 0.62 -55.57
C GLN A 70 14.92 0.41 -56.12
N ALA A 71 13.91 0.42 -55.24
CA ALA A 71 12.51 0.52 -55.62
C ALA A 71 12.04 1.98 -55.45
N ARG A 72 11.52 2.56 -56.54
CA ARG A 72 10.97 3.93 -56.61
C ARG A 72 9.73 4.07 -55.72
N PRO A 73 9.46 5.24 -55.12
CA PRO A 73 8.22 5.46 -54.37
C PRO A 73 7.03 5.65 -55.32
N HIS A 74 5.99 4.84 -55.16
CA HIS A 74 4.67 5.05 -55.78
C HIS A 74 3.82 6.00 -54.90
N PRO A 75 2.95 6.84 -55.49
CA PRO A 75 2.31 7.93 -54.77
C PRO A 75 1.22 7.44 -53.82
N ALA A 76 1.11 8.13 -52.68
CA ALA A 76 0.14 7.90 -51.63
C ALA A 76 -1.31 7.88 -52.16
N ARG A 77 -1.98 6.74 -52.06
CA ARG A 77 -3.45 6.69 -52.09
C ARG A 77 -3.96 7.21 -50.75
N ARG A 78 -4.62 8.37 -50.79
CA ARG A 78 -5.40 8.92 -49.66
C ARG A 78 -6.50 7.93 -49.28
N GLY A 79 -6.21 7.09 -48.29
CA GLY A 79 -7.22 6.34 -47.57
C GLY A 79 -8.04 7.30 -46.72
N ARG A 80 -9.37 7.26 -46.89
CA ARG A 80 -10.34 7.94 -46.00
C ARG A 80 -10.02 7.58 -44.55
N PRO A 81 -10.11 8.51 -43.59
CA PRO A 81 -9.93 8.16 -42.18
C PRO A 81 -11.02 7.14 -41.83
N GLY A 82 -10.58 5.90 -41.59
CA GLY A 82 -11.43 4.89 -40.97
C GLY A 82 -11.95 5.49 -39.68
N ARG A 83 -13.28 5.45 -39.50
CA ARG A 83 -13.96 5.80 -38.26
C ARG A 83 -13.20 5.13 -37.12
N GLY A 84 -12.47 5.92 -36.33
CA GLY A 84 -11.91 5.46 -35.08
C GLY A 84 -13.03 4.85 -34.26
N ARG A 85 -12.77 3.70 -33.63
CA ARG A 85 -13.64 3.21 -32.55
C ARG A 85 -13.67 4.33 -31.52
N GLY A 86 -14.78 5.06 -31.48
CA GLY A 86 -15.00 6.15 -30.55
C GLY A 86 -14.90 5.66 -29.11
N ASP A 87 -14.39 6.54 -28.26
CA ASP A 87 -14.36 6.43 -26.81
C ASP A 87 -15.76 6.01 -26.26
N PRO A 88 -15.89 4.94 -25.47
CA PRO A 88 -17.20 4.35 -25.13
C PRO A 88 -17.96 5.10 -24.01
N LEU A 89 -17.76 6.41 -23.85
CA LEU A 89 -18.18 7.14 -22.65
C LEU A 89 -19.29 8.16 -22.96
N THR A 90 -20.56 7.73 -22.83
CA THR A 90 -21.76 8.58 -22.99
C THR A 90 -22.32 9.07 -21.64
N ALA A 91 -23.11 10.15 -21.71
CA ALA A 91 -23.52 11.06 -20.63
C ALA A 91 -24.49 10.55 -19.54
N ASP A 92 -24.66 9.24 -19.36
CA ASP A 92 -25.55 8.64 -18.33
C ASP A 92 -24.89 7.41 -17.67
N ARG A 93 -23.62 7.50 -17.26
CA ARG A 93 -22.95 6.37 -16.60
C ARG A 93 -23.36 6.27 -15.14
N LYS A 94 -23.99 5.15 -14.79
CA LYS A 94 -24.11 4.67 -13.41
C LYS A 94 -22.97 3.70 -13.11
N LEU A 95 -22.32 3.86 -11.98
CA LEU A 95 -21.23 3.00 -11.54
C LEU A 95 -21.46 2.54 -10.10
N GLY A 96 -21.14 1.28 -9.84
CA GLY A 96 -21.08 0.76 -8.49
C GLY A 96 -19.78 1.17 -7.79
N LEU A 97 -19.86 1.53 -6.52
CA LEU A 97 -18.69 1.69 -5.66
C LEU A 97 -18.81 0.70 -4.49
N ILE A 98 -17.90 -0.25 -4.37
CA ILE A 98 -17.77 -1.09 -3.18
C ILE A 98 -16.75 -0.40 -2.27
N ALA A 99 -17.25 0.21 -1.19
CA ALA A 99 -16.47 1.10 -0.35
C ALA A 99 -15.95 0.41 0.92
N GLY A 100 -14.64 0.32 1.06
CA GLY A 100 -13.95 -0.03 2.29
C GLY A 100 -13.70 1.18 3.19
N SER A 101 -12.69 1.10 4.05
CA SER A 101 -12.26 2.18 4.93
C SER A 101 -11.23 3.12 4.29
N GLY A 102 -10.99 4.26 4.95
CA GLY A 102 -10.04 5.29 4.54
C GLY A 102 -10.61 6.29 3.53
N ASP A 103 -9.76 7.18 3.04
CA ASP A 103 -10.18 8.31 2.20
C ASP A 103 -10.43 7.93 0.74
N PHE A 104 -10.01 6.74 0.31
CA PHE A 104 -10.03 6.34 -1.09
C PHE A 104 -11.44 6.26 -1.70
N PRO A 105 -12.47 5.70 -1.04
CA PRO A 105 -13.86 5.77 -1.51
C PRO A 105 -14.37 7.20 -1.65
N LEU A 106 -14.01 8.10 -0.73
CA LEU A 106 -14.43 9.50 -0.75
C LEU A 106 -13.82 10.23 -1.95
N LEU A 107 -12.53 9.99 -2.22
CA LEU A 107 -11.84 10.54 -3.39
C LEU A 107 -12.46 10.04 -4.69
N PHE A 108 -12.68 8.72 -4.78
CA PHE A 108 -13.30 8.12 -5.95
C PHE A 108 -14.68 8.75 -6.23
N ALA A 109 -15.51 8.88 -5.19
CA ALA A 109 -16.83 9.51 -5.32
C ALA A 109 -16.76 10.98 -5.77
N LYS A 110 -15.84 11.77 -5.21
CA LYS A 110 -15.61 13.16 -5.63
C LYS A 110 -15.23 13.24 -7.11
N GLU A 111 -14.31 12.39 -7.55
CA GLU A 111 -13.82 12.42 -8.93
C GLU A 111 -14.88 11.90 -9.93
N ALA A 112 -15.60 10.83 -9.58
CA ALA A 112 -16.72 10.34 -10.37
C ALA A 112 -17.78 11.45 -10.56
N ARG A 113 -18.11 12.19 -9.48
CA ARG A 113 -19.04 13.32 -9.55
C ARG A 113 -18.52 14.46 -10.42
N ARG A 114 -17.22 14.80 -10.36
CA ARG A 114 -16.61 15.81 -11.24
C ARG A 114 -16.71 15.44 -12.72
N GLN A 115 -16.74 14.14 -13.01
CA GLN A 115 -16.90 13.60 -14.36
C GLN A 115 -18.36 13.29 -14.72
N ASN A 116 -19.33 13.78 -13.93
CA ASN A 116 -20.77 13.58 -14.13
C ASN A 116 -21.19 12.10 -14.18
N VAL A 117 -20.54 11.26 -13.37
CA VAL A 117 -20.88 9.84 -13.22
C VAL A 117 -21.72 9.66 -11.97
N SER A 118 -22.87 8.98 -12.11
CA SER A 118 -23.73 8.65 -10.98
C SER A 118 -23.19 7.42 -10.24
N VAL A 119 -23.15 7.48 -8.92
CA VAL A 119 -22.56 6.43 -8.07
C VAL A 119 -23.60 5.88 -7.09
N LEU A 120 -23.79 4.55 -7.13
CA LEU A 120 -24.37 3.78 -6.03
C LEU A 120 -23.24 3.14 -5.23
N ALA A 121 -23.07 3.58 -3.98
CA ALA A 121 -22.10 2.99 -3.07
C ALA A 121 -22.71 1.83 -2.26
N LEU A 122 -22.01 0.71 -2.20
CA LEU A 122 -22.20 -0.35 -1.22
C LEU A 122 -21.15 -0.15 -0.14
N ALA A 123 -21.59 0.37 1.00
CA ALA A 123 -20.76 0.64 2.17
C ALA A 123 -20.77 -0.56 3.12
N LEU A 124 -19.68 -0.75 3.84
CA LEU A 124 -19.52 -1.77 4.87
C LEU A 124 -19.78 -1.16 6.26
N ASP A 125 -20.72 -1.76 6.99
CA ASP A 125 -21.09 -1.34 8.34
C ASP A 125 -19.89 -1.36 9.29
N GLY A 126 -19.65 -0.23 9.97
CA GLY A 126 -18.54 -0.07 10.91
C GLY A 126 -17.15 0.04 10.26
N VAL A 127 -17.07 0.05 8.92
CA VAL A 127 -15.81 0.12 8.16
C VAL A 127 -15.76 1.37 7.28
N THR A 128 -16.83 1.65 6.54
CA THR A 128 -16.89 2.79 5.62
C THR A 128 -17.22 4.09 6.34
N ASP A 129 -16.56 5.17 5.95
CA ASP A 129 -16.87 6.51 6.43
C ASP A 129 -18.29 6.93 6.01
N ARG A 130 -19.12 7.35 6.99
CA ARG A 130 -20.51 7.76 6.76
C ARG A 130 -20.63 9.03 5.92
N SER A 131 -19.60 9.88 5.89
CA SER A 131 -19.58 11.09 5.04
C SER A 131 -19.64 10.76 3.56
N LEU A 132 -19.33 9.52 3.15
CA LEU A 132 -19.49 9.04 1.77
C LEU A 132 -20.90 9.27 1.23
N SER A 133 -21.92 9.17 2.09
CA SER A 133 -23.33 9.42 1.74
C SER A 133 -23.58 10.82 1.14
N THR A 134 -22.72 11.80 1.42
CA THR A 134 -22.84 13.17 0.89
C THR A 134 -22.20 13.35 -0.49
N LEU A 135 -21.45 12.35 -0.94
CA LEU A 135 -20.63 12.41 -2.15
C LEU A 135 -21.14 11.52 -3.29
N VAL A 136 -22.13 10.66 -3.01
CA VAL A 136 -22.71 9.69 -3.94
C VAL A 136 -24.22 9.90 -4.06
N ASP A 137 -24.84 9.40 -5.13
CA ASP A 137 -26.28 9.55 -5.34
C ASP A 137 -27.09 8.62 -4.45
N GLU A 138 -26.56 7.43 -4.19
CA GLU A 138 -27.19 6.44 -3.33
C GLU A 138 -26.12 5.67 -2.54
N VAL A 139 -26.40 5.37 -1.27
CA VAL A 139 -25.56 4.50 -0.44
C VAL A 139 -26.41 3.43 0.23
N ARG A 140 -25.94 2.19 0.18
CA ARG A 140 -26.53 1.06 0.88
C ARG A 140 -25.48 0.39 1.76
N PHE A 141 -25.82 0.17 3.03
CA PHE A 141 -24.91 -0.45 3.98
C PHE A 141 -25.14 -1.96 4.05
N PHE A 142 -24.04 -2.72 4.07
CA PHE A 142 -24.00 -4.17 4.18
C PHE A 142 -23.00 -4.60 5.25
N LYS A 143 -23.18 -5.83 5.74
CA LYS A 143 -22.22 -6.44 6.66
C LYS A 143 -21.10 -7.14 5.89
N LEU A 144 -19.91 -7.15 6.48
CA LEU A 144 -18.79 -7.90 5.93
C LEU A 144 -19.12 -9.40 5.88
N GLY A 145 -18.89 -10.02 4.72
CA GLY A 145 -19.26 -11.43 4.44
C GLY A 145 -20.55 -11.59 3.64
N GLN A 146 -21.33 -10.54 3.42
CA GLN A 146 -22.44 -10.57 2.47
C GLN A 146 -21.93 -10.34 1.05
N ILE A 147 -22.31 -11.21 0.12
CA ILE A 147 -21.99 -11.11 -1.31
C ILE A 147 -23.28 -11.08 -2.14
N ASP A 148 -24.28 -11.87 -1.76
CA ASP A 148 -25.53 -12.00 -2.51
C ASP A 148 -26.36 -10.71 -2.48
N ALA A 149 -26.50 -10.10 -1.30
CA ALA A 149 -27.26 -8.86 -1.14
C ALA A 149 -26.63 -7.65 -1.89
N PRO A 150 -25.30 -7.42 -1.80
CA PRO A 150 -24.58 -6.47 -2.67
C PRO A 150 -24.82 -6.66 -4.17
N ILE A 151 -24.71 -7.89 -4.67
CA ILE A 151 -24.93 -8.20 -6.09
C ILE A 151 -26.38 -7.88 -6.49
N LYS A 152 -27.37 -8.31 -5.69
CA LYS A 152 -28.78 -7.99 -5.94
C LYS A 152 -29.05 -6.50 -5.98
N ALA A 153 -28.40 -5.73 -5.10
CA ALA A 153 -28.55 -4.29 -5.05
C ALA A 153 -28.03 -3.60 -6.31
N PHE A 154 -26.87 -3.99 -6.83
CA PHE A 154 -26.36 -3.48 -8.10
C PHE A 154 -27.23 -3.89 -9.29
N LYS A 155 -27.68 -5.14 -9.35
CA LYS A 155 -28.56 -5.63 -10.43
C LYS A 155 -29.88 -4.87 -10.47
N SER A 156 -30.52 -4.62 -9.31
CA SER A 156 -31.77 -3.87 -9.26
C SER A 156 -31.62 -2.40 -9.65
N ALA A 157 -30.42 -1.84 -9.50
CA ALA A 157 -30.07 -0.49 -9.93
C ALA A 157 -29.59 -0.41 -11.39
N GLY A 158 -29.49 -1.54 -12.10
CA GLY A 158 -29.00 -1.60 -13.48
C GLY A 158 -27.48 -1.37 -13.62
N ILE A 159 -26.71 -1.63 -12.56
CA ILE A 159 -25.26 -1.44 -12.54
C ILE A 159 -24.57 -2.68 -13.08
N THR A 160 -23.76 -2.48 -14.12
CA THR A 160 -22.98 -3.53 -14.79
C THR A 160 -21.48 -3.37 -14.60
N GLN A 161 -21.03 -2.24 -14.05
CA GLN A 161 -19.63 -1.95 -13.78
C GLN A 161 -19.49 -1.35 -12.38
N ALA A 162 -18.47 -1.79 -11.64
CA ALA A 162 -18.21 -1.29 -10.30
C ALA A 162 -16.70 -1.17 -10.02
N VAL A 163 -16.36 -0.36 -9.02
CA VAL A 163 -14.98 -0.20 -8.51
C VAL A 163 -14.94 -0.58 -7.03
N MET A 164 -13.89 -1.30 -6.63
CA MET A 164 -13.56 -1.46 -5.21
C MET A 164 -12.55 -0.38 -4.81
N ALA A 165 -12.88 0.40 -3.78
CA ALA A 165 -12.00 1.40 -3.22
C ALA A 165 -11.99 1.33 -1.69
N GLY A 166 -10.86 1.66 -1.08
CA GLY A 166 -10.65 1.58 0.36
C GLY A 166 -10.12 0.24 0.83
N LYS A 167 -9.72 0.20 2.11
CA LYS A 167 -9.13 -0.99 2.73
C LYS A 167 -10.22 -1.86 3.38
N VAL A 168 -10.01 -3.16 3.38
CA VAL A 168 -10.73 -4.08 4.27
C VAL A 168 -9.69 -4.66 5.20
N GLN A 169 -9.66 -4.20 6.45
CA GLN A 169 -8.63 -4.66 7.39
C GLN A 169 -8.83 -6.14 7.71
N HIS A 170 -7.74 -6.91 7.79
CA HIS A 170 -7.79 -8.31 8.18
C HIS A 170 -8.43 -8.52 9.55
N SER A 171 -8.25 -7.57 10.49
CA SER A 171 -8.93 -7.59 11.80
C SER A 171 -10.45 -7.66 11.67
N SER A 172 -11.04 -6.97 10.69
CA SER A 172 -12.48 -7.00 10.42
C SER A 172 -12.95 -8.36 9.88
N LEU A 173 -12.08 -9.16 9.25
CA LEU A 173 -12.41 -10.54 8.89
C LEU A 173 -12.51 -11.44 10.13
N PHE A 174 -11.86 -11.07 11.24
CA PHE A 174 -11.90 -11.82 12.51
C PHE A 174 -12.93 -11.27 13.51
N SER A 175 -13.47 -10.06 13.30
CA SER A 175 -14.52 -9.47 14.14
C SER A 175 -15.74 -9.04 13.30
N GLY A 176 -16.86 -9.75 13.45
CA GLY A 176 -18.13 -9.38 12.79
C GLY A 176 -18.33 -9.91 11.37
N PHE A 177 -17.51 -10.88 10.93
CA PHE A 177 -17.69 -11.58 9.67
C PHE A 177 -18.92 -12.50 9.72
N LEU A 178 -19.98 -12.14 8.97
CA LEU A 178 -21.23 -12.91 8.86
C LEU A 178 -21.40 -13.36 7.40
N PRO A 179 -20.77 -14.49 7.01
CA PRO A 179 -20.79 -14.93 5.63
C PRO A 179 -22.19 -15.44 5.25
N ASP A 180 -22.70 -14.95 4.12
CA ASP A 180 -23.85 -15.60 3.50
C ASP A 180 -23.44 -16.93 2.83
N TRP A 181 -24.42 -17.72 2.40
CA TRP A 181 -24.14 -19.02 1.80
C TRP A 181 -23.27 -18.95 0.53
N ARG A 182 -23.33 -17.81 -0.17
CA ARG A 182 -22.53 -17.57 -1.37
C ARG A 182 -21.07 -17.31 -0.99
N ALA A 183 -20.83 -16.50 0.04
CA ALA A 183 -19.52 -16.27 0.61
C ALA A 183 -18.90 -17.54 1.19
N VAL A 184 -19.69 -18.37 1.91
CA VAL A 184 -19.21 -19.68 2.42
C VAL A 184 -18.73 -20.56 1.27
N LYS A 185 -19.54 -20.72 0.22
CA LYS A 185 -19.17 -21.53 -0.96
C LYS A 185 -17.93 -21.00 -1.68
N LEU A 186 -17.80 -19.67 -1.77
CA LEU A 186 -16.64 -19.03 -2.38
C LEU A 186 -15.37 -19.32 -1.57
N LEU A 187 -15.40 -19.07 -0.25
CA LEU A 187 -14.26 -19.26 0.63
C LEU A 187 -13.81 -20.72 0.72
N ALA A 188 -14.76 -21.68 0.70
CA ALA A 188 -14.47 -23.11 0.72
C ALA A 188 -13.71 -23.60 -0.52
N ARG A 189 -13.72 -22.83 -1.62
CA ARG A 189 -13.05 -23.18 -2.89
C ARG A 189 -11.66 -22.55 -3.03
N LEU A 190 -11.27 -21.66 -2.13
CA LEU A 190 -9.98 -20.97 -2.21
C LEU A 190 -8.85 -21.90 -1.80
N GLN A 191 -7.73 -21.83 -2.52
CA GLN A 191 -6.53 -22.62 -2.24
C GLN A 191 -5.76 -22.10 -1.02
N ASP A 192 -5.84 -20.80 -0.78
CA ASP A 192 -5.25 -20.12 0.38
C ASP A 192 -6.16 -18.96 0.82
N ARG A 193 -5.81 -18.32 1.93
CA ARG A 193 -6.56 -17.20 2.51
C ARG A 193 -5.83 -15.86 2.35
N ARG A 194 -4.96 -15.73 1.33
CA ARG A 194 -4.30 -14.45 1.03
C ARG A 194 -5.30 -13.45 0.50
N THR A 195 -5.04 -12.17 0.70
CA THR A 195 -5.99 -11.10 0.35
C THR A 195 -6.25 -11.06 -1.13
N ASP A 196 -5.20 -11.16 -1.95
CA ASP A 196 -5.32 -11.14 -3.41
C ASP A 196 -6.18 -12.32 -3.92
N THR A 197 -6.02 -13.51 -3.33
CA THR A 197 -6.82 -14.70 -3.68
C THR A 197 -8.30 -14.48 -3.37
N ILE A 198 -8.60 -13.90 -2.20
CA ILE A 198 -9.97 -13.59 -1.77
C ILE A 198 -10.59 -12.52 -2.67
N LEU A 199 -9.90 -11.39 -2.87
CA LEU A 199 -10.40 -10.27 -3.68
C LEU A 199 -10.66 -10.67 -5.12
N LYS A 200 -9.75 -11.45 -5.71
CA LYS A 200 -9.95 -12.00 -7.05
C LYS A 200 -11.19 -12.89 -7.13
N ALA A 201 -11.38 -13.79 -6.16
CA ALA A 201 -12.56 -14.64 -6.14
C ALA A 201 -13.85 -13.84 -5.97
N VAL A 202 -13.85 -12.79 -5.16
CA VAL A 202 -14.98 -11.85 -5.04
C VAL A 202 -15.25 -11.17 -6.38
N ALA A 203 -14.23 -10.66 -7.07
CA ALA A 203 -14.36 -10.13 -8.43
C ALA A 203 -15.03 -11.11 -9.40
N ASP A 204 -14.54 -12.35 -9.42
CA ASP A 204 -15.06 -13.40 -10.29
C ASP A 204 -16.52 -13.76 -9.93
N GLU A 205 -16.89 -13.64 -8.66
CA GLU A 205 -18.25 -13.88 -8.20
C GLU A 205 -19.24 -12.79 -8.64
N PHE A 206 -18.83 -11.51 -8.60
CA PHE A 206 -19.60 -10.41 -9.18
C PHE A 206 -19.72 -10.53 -10.71
N ALA A 207 -18.63 -10.93 -11.38
CA ALA A 207 -18.61 -11.10 -12.83
C ALA A 207 -19.60 -12.16 -13.33
N LYS A 208 -19.83 -13.25 -12.57
CA LYS A 208 -20.86 -14.27 -12.89
C LYS A 208 -22.28 -13.70 -12.99
N ASP A 209 -22.53 -12.57 -12.33
CA ASP A 209 -23.82 -11.87 -12.34
C ASP A 209 -23.85 -10.67 -13.30
N GLY A 210 -22.84 -10.54 -14.16
CA GLY A 210 -22.75 -9.46 -15.16
C GLY A 210 -22.27 -8.13 -14.59
N ILE A 211 -21.61 -8.13 -13.43
CA ILE A 211 -21.02 -6.94 -12.82
C ILE A 211 -19.50 -7.03 -12.96
N GLU A 212 -18.94 -6.23 -13.86
CA GLU A 212 -17.51 -6.14 -14.09
C GLU A 212 -16.85 -5.23 -13.05
N LEU A 213 -15.83 -5.73 -12.34
CA LEU A 213 -14.99 -4.88 -11.49
C LEU A 213 -13.90 -4.20 -12.34
N LEU A 214 -13.97 -2.87 -12.41
CA LEU A 214 -13.00 -2.01 -13.08
C LEU A 214 -11.79 -1.74 -12.20
N SER A 215 -10.74 -1.18 -12.80
CA SER A 215 -9.56 -0.72 -12.05
C SER A 215 -9.96 0.33 -11.00
N SER A 216 -9.36 0.28 -9.81
CA SER A 216 -9.49 1.34 -8.81
C SER A 216 -8.86 2.67 -9.26
N ALA A 217 -8.01 2.65 -10.30
CA ALA A 217 -7.48 3.85 -10.94
C ALA A 217 -8.48 4.48 -11.93
N THR A 218 -9.65 3.88 -12.15
CA THR A 218 -10.71 4.49 -12.98
C THR A 218 -11.00 5.89 -12.44
N PHE A 219 -10.96 6.89 -13.32
CA PHE A 219 -11.04 8.34 -13.02
C PHE A 219 -9.83 8.96 -12.30
N LEU A 220 -8.95 8.16 -11.72
CA LEU A 220 -7.83 8.62 -10.87
C LEU A 220 -6.45 8.50 -11.52
N ALA A 221 -6.39 8.11 -12.80
CA ALA A 221 -5.12 7.96 -13.53
C ALA A 221 -4.26 9.24 -13.51
N HIS A 222 -4.88 10.42 -13.47
CA HIS A 222 -4.20 11.71 -13.39
C HIS A 222 -3.50 11.97 -12.03
N LEU A 223 -3.82 11.19 -10.99
CA LEU A 223 -3.20 11.25 -9.67
C LEU A 223 -2.03 10.27 -9.52
N LEU A 224 -1.76 9.44 -10.53
CA LEU A 224 -0.60 8.56 -10.54
C LEU A 224 0.69 9.39 -10.67
N CYS A 225 1.72 8.97 -9.96
CA CYS A 225 3.01 9.65 -9.99
C CYS A 225 3.80 9.29 -11.25
N GLU A 226 4.31 10.31 -11.94
CA GLU A 226 5.32 10.12 -12.98
C GLU A 226 6.69 9.86 -12.33
N PRO A 227 7.61 9.13 -12.99
CA PRO A 227 8.94 8.89 -12.46
C PRO A 227 9.75 10.18 -12.32
N GLY A 228 10.54 10.29 -11.25
CA GLY A 228 11.40 11.45 -11.00
C GLY A 228 11.39 11.90 -9.54
N VAL A 229 12.09 13.00 -9.25
CA VAL A 229 12.00 13.67 -7.95
C VAL A 229 10.75 14.56 -7.95
N LEU A 230 9.88 14.36 -6.97
CA LEU A 230 8.58 15.03 -6.88
C LEU A 230 8.61 16.33 -6.05
N THR A 231 9.56 16.44 -5.12
CA THR A 231 9.75 17.64 -4.28
C THR A 231 10.96 18.46 -4.75
N LYS A 232 11.09 19.69 -4.24
CA LYS A 232 12.24 20.58 -4.52
C LYS A 232 13.54 20.01 -3.99
N ARG A 233 13.51 19.40 -2.79
CA ARG A 233 14.70 18.78 -2.20
C ARG A 233 14.97 17.43 -2.86
N ARG A 234 16.18 17.26 -3.38
CA ARG A 234 16.64 15.99 -3.94
C ARG A 234 17.19 15.07 -2.85
N PRO A 235 17.03 13.74 -2.98
CA PRO A 235 17.69 12.80 -2.11
C PRO A 235 19.22 12.86 -2.31
N ASP A 236 19.97 12.78 -1.22
CA ASP A 236 21.43 12.69 -1.26
C ASP A 236 21.92 11.27 -1.62
N ALA A 237 23.24 11.07 -1.68
CA ALA A 237 23.82 9.78 -2.06
C ALA A 237 23.49 8.64 -1.08
N ALA A 238 23.44 8.91 0.22
CA ALA A 238 23.11 7.92 1.24
C ALA A 238 21.62 7.55 1.15
N GLN A 239 20.74 8.55 0.98
CA GLN A 239 19.31 8.35 0.80
C GLN A 239 18.99 7.57 -0.48
N LYS A 240 19.72 7.80 -1.58
CA LYS A 240 19.60 7.00 -2.80
C LYS A 240 20.05 5.55 -2.59
N ALA A 241 21.10 5.31 -1.81
CA ALA A 241 21.53 3.95 -1.48
C ALA A 241 20.46 3.23 -0.63
N ASP A 242 19.88 3.94 0.34
CA ASP A 242 18.77 3.44 1.16
C ASP A 242 17.50 3.18 0.34
N PHE A 243 17.19 4.02 -0.66
CA PHE A 243 16.13 3.75 -1.64
C PHE A 243 16.38 2.42 -2.35
N GLY A 244 17.60 2.18 -2.82
CA GLY A 244 17.95 0.93 -3.52
C GLY A 244 17.77 -0.31 -2.65
N LEU A 245 18.20 -0.27 -1.39
CA LEU A 245 17.99 -1.37 -0.44
C LEU A 245 16.51 -1.55 -0.11
N GLY A 246 15.84 -0.46 0.28
CA GLY A 246 14.43 -0.47 0.66
C GLY A 246 13.54 -0.94 -0.48
N TRP A 247 13.84 -0.59 -1.73
CA TRP A 247 13.09 -1.04 -2.91
C TRP A 247 13.11 -2.56 -3.05
N ARG A 248 14.29 -3.18 -2.98
CA ARG A 248 14.42 -4.64 -3.09
C ARG A 248 13.71 -5.35 -1.94
N ALA A 249 13.88 -4.84 -0.71
CA ALA A 249 13.23 -5.40 0.47
C ALA A 249 11.70 -5.29 0.36
N ALA A 250 11.18 -4.10 0.04
CA ALA A 250 9.75 -3.85 -0.08
C ALA A 250 9.12 -4.70 -1.20
N LYS A 251 9.77 -4.82 -2.36
CA LYS A 251 9.28 -5.69 -3.47
C LYS A 251 9.23 -7.16 -3.07
N ALA A 252 10.21 -7.66 -2.31
CA ALA A 252 10.20 -9.04 -1.83
C ALA A 252 9.05 -9.28 -0.86
N VAL A 253 8.88 -8.40 0.14
CA VAL A 253 7.81 -8.48 1.15
C VAL A 253 6.43 -8.38 0.49
N ALA A 254 6.26 -7.43 -0.43
CA ALA A 254 5.00 -7.25 -1.17
C ALA A 254 4.68 -8.45 -2.05
N GLY A 255 5.70 -9.13 -2.60
CA GLY A 255 5.53 -10.37 -3.36
C GLY A 255 4.96 -11.54 -2.55
N PHE A 256 5.10 -11.51 -1.22
CA PHE A 256 4.51 -12.48 -0.30
C PHE A 256 3.15 -12.05 0.27
N ASP A 257 2.60 -10.90 -0.15
CA ASP A 257 1.36 -10.32 0.41
C ASP A 257 1.45 -10.04 1.92
N ILE A 258 2.64 -9.65 2.40
CA ILE A 258 2.87 -9.32 3.82
C ILE A 258 2.60 -7.84 4.08
N GLY A 259 3.20 -6.97 3.26
CA GLY A 259 3.13 -5.52 3.38
C GLY A 259 3.84 -4.82 2.21
N GLN A 260 3.74 -3.49 2.14
CA GLN A 260 4.19 -2.71 0.98
C GLN A 260 5.26 -1.66 1.33
N THR A 261 5.49 -1.41 2.62
CA THR A 261 6.37 -0.36 3.11
C THR A 261 7.55 -0.93 3.88
N VAL A 262 8.73 -0.35 3.67
CA VAL A 262 9.95 -0.61 4.43
C VAL A 262 10.56 0.71 4.89
N ALA A 263 10.99 0.76 6.15
CA ALA A 263 11.79 1.86 6.70
C ALA A 263 13.26 1.45 6.78
N VAL A 264 14.14 2.29 6.27
CA VAL A 264 15.58 2.06 6.13
C VAL A 264 16.35 3.22 6.76
N LEU A 265 17.51 2.94 7.31
CA LEU A 265 18.49 3.94 7.67
C LEU A 265 19.90 3.36 7.51
N ASP A 266 20.75 4.06 6.76
CA ASP A 266 22.20 3.80 6.69
C ASP A 266 22.55 2.37 6.25
N GLY A 267 21.83 1.87 5.25
CA GLY A 267 22.00 0.52 4.72
C GLY A 267 21.38 -0.59 5.57
N ALA A 268 20.59 -0.26 6.59
CA ALA A 268 19.88 -1.23 7.42
C ALA A 268 18.36 -1.09 7.32
N VAL A 269 17.65 -2.21 7.17
CA VAL A 269 16.19 -2.26 7.28
C VAL A 269 15.81 -2.20 8.76
N ILE A 270 15.10 -1.13 9.15
CA ILE A 270 14.70 -0.88 10.54
C ILE A 270 13.34 -1.52 10.82
N ALA A 271 12.41 -1.40 9.87
CA ALA A 271 11.08 -1.99 9.98
C ALA A 271 10.54 -2.37 8.60
N VAL A 272 9.73 -3.42 8.60
CA VAL A 272 8.97 -3.90 7.45
C VAL A 272 7.51 -3.90 7.87
N GLU A 273 6.65 -3.32 7.03
CA GLU A 273 5.20 -3.31 7.23
C GLU A 273 4.65 -4.73 7.15
N ALA A 274 3.71 -5.06 8.04
CA ALA A 274 2.85 -6.21 7.94
C ALA A 274 1.40 -5.79 8.24
N MET A 275 0.72 -6.54 9.12
CA MET A 275 -0.69 -6.32 9.46
C MET A 275 -0.98 -4.98 10.15
N GLU A 276 0.00 -4.35 10.76
CA GLU A 276 -0.17 -3.08 11.47
C GLU A 276 -0.43 -1.89 10.52
N GLY A 277 -0.04 -2.03 9.26
CA GLY A 277 -0.14 -0.99 8.24
C GLY A 277 0.98 0.05 8.26
N THR A 278 1.06 0.80 7.17
CA THR A 278 2.13 1.75 6.85
C THR A 278 2.45 2.70 8.02
N ASP A 279 1.44 3.37 8.57
CA ASP A 279 1.67 4.44 9.55
C ASP A 279 2.22 3.89 10.88
N ALA A 280 1.70 2.74 11.32
CA ALA A 280 2.19 2.08 12.51
C ALA A 280 3.60 1.52 12.30
N CYS A 281 3.91 0.99 11.12
CA CYS A 281 5.25 0.55 10.75
C CYS A 281 6.27 1.71 10.80
N VAL A 282 5.92 2.87 10.24
CA VAL A 282 6.81 4.05 10.23
C VAL A 282 7.04 4.58 11.66
N ARG A 283 5.99 4.68 12.48
CA ARG A 283 6.13 5.05 13.91
C ARG A 283 6.95 4.04 14.70
N ARG A 284 6.77 2.74 14.42
CA ARG A 284 7.57 1.66 15.03
C ARG A 284 9.05 1.78 14.68
N ALA A 285 9.36 2.07 13.41
CA ALA A 285 10.74 2.31 12.98
C ALA A 285 11.39 3.47 13.76
N ARG A 286 10.64 4.58 13.92
CA ARG A 286 11.10 5.73 14.72
C ARG A 286 11.37 5.36 16.18
N SER A 287 10.43 4.66 16.80
CA SER A 287 10.55 4.23 18.20
C SER A 287 11.78 3.34 18.44
N LEU A 288 12.09 2.41 17.53
CA LEU A 288 13.28 1.55 17.61
C LEU A 288 14.58 2.37 17.59
N LEU A 289 14.67 3.35 16.69
CA LEU A 289 15.85 4.23 16.60
C LEU A 289 15.97 5.18 17.80
N ASP A 290 14.86 5.67 18.34
CA ASP A 290 14.86 6.51 19.53
C ASP A 290 15.35 5.73 20.76
N GLY A 291 14.99 4.46 20.88
CA GLY A 291 15.53 3.55 21.90
C GLY A 291 17.06 3.36 21.80
N GLN A 292 17.65 3.62 20.64
CA GLN A 292 19.10 3.63 20.41
C GLN A 292 19.72 5.04 20.44
N GLY A 293 18.95 6.08 20.76
CA GLY A 293 19.42 7.47 20.79
C GLY A 293 19.72 8.08 19.42
N THR A 294 19.36 7.42 18.32
CA THR A 294 19.65 7.90 16.96
C THR A 294 18.69 9.00 16.56
N LYS A 295 19.17 10.21 16.26
CA LYS A 295 18.33 11.33 15.75
C LYS A 295 18.36 11.50 14.24
N ARG A 296 19.02 10.58 13.52
CA ARG A 296 19.09 10.62 12.06
C ARG A 296 17.72 10.42 11.42
N PRO A 297 17.44 11.10 10.29
CA PRO A 297 16.17 10.98 9.61
C PRO A 297 16.04 9.65 8.87
N LEU A 298 14.86 9.05 8.93
CA LEU A 298 14.52 7.78 8.28
C LEU A 298 14.36 7.95 6.75
N VAL A 299 14.55 6.84 6.05
CA VAL A 299 14.15 6.67 4.65
C VAL A 299 12.97 5.69 4.60
N VAL A 300 11.88 6.06 3.93
CA VAL A 300 10.71 5.20 3.74
C VAL A 300 10.57 4.81 2.28
N VAL A 301 10.41 3.52 1.99
CA VAL A 301 10.14 3.04 0.64
C VAL A 301 8.81 2.31 0.63
N LYS A 302 7.90 2.73 -0.25
CA LYS A 302 6.58 2.12 -0.42
C LYS A 302 6.38 1.71 -1.88
N VAL A 303 6.06 0.44 -2.12
CA VAL A 303 5.96 -0.12 -3.46
C VAL A 303 4.57 -0.70 -3.72
N ALA A 304 4.24 -0.86 -5.00
CA ALA A 304 3.15 -1.73 -5.42
C ALA A 304 3.59 -3.20 -5.36
N LYS A 305 2.61 -4.08 -5.14
CA LYS A 305 2.83 -5.53 -5.23
C LYS A 305 3.34 -5.93 -6.63
N PRO A 306 4.28 -6.88 -6.74
CA PRO A 306 4.66 -7.43 -8.04
C PRO A 306 3.43 -8.00 -8.76
N ARG A 307 3.21 -7.60 -10.02
CA ARG A 307 2.02 -8.00 -10.82
C ARG A 307 0.68 -7.61 -10.15
N GLN A 308 0.66 -6.45 -9.50
CA GLN A 308 -0.54 -5.92 -8.88
C GLN A 308 -1.74 -5.91 -9.84
N ASP A 309 -2.85 -6.46 -9.38
CA ASP A 309 -4.14 -6.30 -10.04
C ASP A 309 -4.65 -4.89 -9.74
N LEU A 310 -4.68 -4.01 -10.75
CA LEU A 310 -5.06 -2.61 -10.59
C LEU A 310 -6.54 -2.40 -10.20
N ARG A 311 -7.35 -3.47 -10.12
CA ARG A 311 -8.69 -3.45 -9.53
C ARG A 311 -8.66 -3.38 -8.01
N PHE A 312 -7.49 -3.61 -7.40
CA PHE A 312 -7.32 -3.68 -5.95
C PHE A 312 -6.05 -2.97 -5.47
N ASP A 313 -6.13 -2.44 -4.25
CA ASP A 313 -4.98 -2.17 -3.37
C ASP A 313 -3.90 -1.21 -3.92
N LEU A 314 -4.28 -0.18 -4.69
CA LEU A 314 -3.33 0.84 -5.14
C LEU A 314 -2.67 1.53 -3.94
N PRO A 315 -1.32 1.58 -3.87
CA PRO A 315 -0.65 2.37 -2.86
C PRO A 315 -1.08 3.83 -2.91
N VAL A 316 -1.42 4.40 -1.76
CA VAL A 316 -1.81 5.81 -1.62
C VAL A 316 -0.87 6.51 -0.65
N LEU A 317 -0.51 7.75 -0.97
CA LEU A 317 -0.02 8.76 -0.05
C LEU A 317 -0.98 9.95 0.02
N GLY A 318 -1.14 10.52 1.21
CA GLY A 318 -1.93 11.73 1.45
C GLY A 318 -1.33 12.60 2.55
N LEU A 319 -2.00 13.69 2.92
CA LEU A 319 -1.51 14.62 3.94
C LEU A 319 -1.26 13.95 5.30
N GLU A 320 -2.07 12.94 5.65
CA GLU A 320 -1.83 12.14 6.86
C GLU A 320 -0.52 11.35 6.78
N SER A 321 -0.13 10.86 5.60
CA SER A 321 1.19 10.25 5.41
C SER A 321 2.33 11.24 5.69
N LEU A 322 2.19 12.51 5.28
CA LEU A 322 3.17 13.56 5.59
C LEU A 322 3.22 13.89 7.08
N ARG A 323 2.07 13.88 7.75
CA ARG A 323 2.01 14.03 9.21
C ARG A 323 2.79 12.93 9.90
N VAL A 324 2.55 11.67 9.53
CA VAL A 324 3.28 10.50 10.05
C VAL A 324 4.78 10.61 9.75
N PHE A 325 5.14 11.03 8.54
CA PHE A 325 6.54 11.22 8.14
C PHE A 325 7.24 12.28 8.98
N ALA A 326 6.58 13.40 9.26
CA ALA A 326 7.12 14.43 10.15
C ALA A 326 7.25 13.92 11.60
N GLU A 327 6.22 13.26 12.15
CA GLU A 327 6.24 12.63 13.48
C GLU A 327 7.39 11.64 13.62
N ALA A 328 7.66 10.87 12.56
CA ALA A 328 8.69 9.85 12.51
C ALA A 328 10.05 10.35 12.02
N ASN A 329 10.26 11.66 11.87
CA ASN A 329 11.51 12.24 11.36
C ASN A 329 11.98 11.54 10.07
N VAL A 330 11.09 11.41 9.08
CA VAL A 330 11.43 10.86 7.75
C VAL A 330 12.03 11.97 6.91
N GLY A 331 13.27 11.80 6.47
CA GLY A 331 13.97 12.79 5.64
C GLY A 331 13.88 12.50 4.15
N ALA A 332 13.60 11.26 3.76
CA ALA A 332 13.36 10.92 2.36
C ALA A 332 12.36 9.79 2.22
N ALA A 333 11.61 9.79 1.13
CA ALA A 333 10.69 8.72 0.77
C ALA A 333 10.79 8.37 -0.71
N ALA A 334 10.65 7.09 -1.03
CA ALA A 334 10.54 6.57 -2.38
C ALA A 334 9.21 5.83 -2.56
N ILE A 335 8.55 6.11 -3.68
CA ILE A 335 7.31 5.45 -4.10
C ILE A 335 7.44 4.87 -5.50
N GLU A 336 6.49 4.04 -5.92
CA GLU A 336 6.47 3.48 -7.27
C GLU A 336 5.71 4.36 -8.27
N ALA A 337 6.40 4.77 -9.32
CA ALA A 337 5.83 5.52 -10.43
C ALA A 337 4.80 4.68 -11.19
N GLY A 338 3.69 5.31 -11.58
CA GLY A 338 2.60 4.65 -12.32
C GLY A 338 1.77 3.66 -11.51
N SER A 339 2.05 3.49 -10.21
CA SER A 339 1.27 2.59 -9.34
C SER A 339 0.89 3.21 -7.99
N THR A 340 1.57 4.29 -7.55
CA THR A 340 1.18 5.04 -6.35
C THR A 340 0.38 6.29 -6.69
N LEU A 341 -0.76 6.47 -6.01
CA LEU A 341 -1.58 7.67 -6.05
C LEU A 341 -1.14 8.66 -4.97
N ILE A 342 -1.10 9.95 -5.30
CA ILE A 342 -0.97 11.04 -4.32
C ILE A 342 -2.29 11.80 -4.24
N PHE A 343 -2.89 11.82 -3.05
CA PHE A 343 -4.13 12.55 -2.77
C PHE A 343 -3.82 14.04 -2.60
N ASP A 344 -4.69 14.88 -3.17
CA ASP A 344 -4.53 16.34 -3.18
C ASP A 344 -3.10 16.74 -3.56
N LYS A 345 -2.60 16.20 -4.69
CA LYS A 345 -1.19 16.25 -5.12
C LYS A 345 -0.52 17.61 -4.94
N ASP A 346 -1.20 18.69 -5.31
CA ASP A 346 -0.64 20.04 -5.17
C ASP A 346 -0.42 20.44 -3.70
N ALA A 347 -1.43 20.20 -2.84
CA ALA A 347 -1.33 20.46 -1.41
C ALA A 347 -0.29 19.55 -0.74
N PHE A 348 -0.27 18.28 -1.13
CA PHE A 348 0.69 17.30 -0.64
C PHE A 348 2.12 17.71 -0.99
N LEU A 349 2.42 18.02 -2.25
CA LEU A 349 3.78 18.39 -2.66
C LEU A 349 4.23 19.69 -2.01
N LYS A 350 3.33 20.67 -1.87
CA LYS A 350 3.60 21.90 -1.14
C LYS A 350 3.99 21.63 0.32
N GLN A 351 3.20 20.82 1.03
CA GLN A 351 3.50 20.49 2.43
C GLN A 351 4.76 19.63 2.57
N ALA A 352 5.02 18.71 1.63
CA ALA A 352 6.24 17.91 1.61
C ALA A 352 7.49 18.79 1.42
N ASP A 353 7.41 19.81 0.56
CA ASP A 353 8.46 20.81 0.40
C ASP A 353 8.69 21.62 1.68
N GLU A 354 7.61 22.07 2.34
CA GLU A 354 7.66 22.82 3.60
C GLU A 354 8.30 22.00 4.74
N GLN A 355 8.09 20.68 4.74
CA GLN A 355 8.70 19.74 5.69
C GLN A 355 10.16 19.37 5.33
N GLY A 356 10.67 19.78 4.18
CA GLY A 356 12.01 19.41 3.71
C GLY A 356 12.14 17.93 3.33
N LEU A 357 11.05 17.27 2.95
CA LEU A 357 11.06 15.87 2.52
C LEU A 357 11.67 15.74 1.12
N ALA A 358 12.62 14.83 0.92
CA ALA A 358 13.01 14.39 -0.42
C ALA A 358 12.12 13.23 -0.87
N LEU A 359 11.22 13.47 -1.82
CA LEU A 359 10.31 12.45 -2.35
C LEU A 359 10.68 12.12 -3.80
N ALA A 360 10.82 10.84 -4.10
CA ALA A 360 11.05 10.35 -5.46
C ALA A 360 10.07 9.24 -5.84
N ALA A 361 9.61 9.25 -7.09
CA ALA A 361 8.87 8.17 -7.70
C ALA A 361 9.83 7.36 -8.59
N LEU A 362 10.04 6.11 -8.23
CA LEU A 362 10.95 5.18 -8.88
C LEU A 362 10.21 4.35 -9.94
N ARG A 363 10.87 4.10 -11.06
CA ARG A 363 10.53 3.07 -12.03
C ARG A 363 10.66 1.68 -11.39
N ASN A 364 10.08 0.67 -12.04
CA ASN A 364 10.07 -0.70 -11.53
C ASN A 364 11.49 -1.28 -11.30
N ASP A 365 12.48 -0.80 -12.04
CA ASP A 365 13.90 -1.17 -11.88
C ASP A 365 14.60 -0.46 -10.70
N GLY A 366 13.89 0.38 -9.95
CA GLY A 366 14.40 1.12 -8.80
C GLY A 366 15.12 2.44 -9.15
N THR A 367 15.04 2.90 -10.40
CA THR A 367 15.64 4.16 -10.86
C THR A 367 14.60 5.28 -10.99
N PHE A 368 15.01 6.57 -11.00
CA PHE A 368 14.11 7.69 -11.27
C PHE A 368 14.66 8.59 -12.38
#